data_AF-X0SUX6-F1
#
_entry.id   AF-X0SUX6-F1
#
_cell.length_a   1.000
_cell.length_b   1.000
_cell.length_c   1.000
_cell.angle_alpha   90.00
_cell.angle_beta   90.00
_cell.angle_gamma   90.00
#
_symmetry.space_group_name_H-M   'P 1'
#
loop_
_entity.id
_entity.type
_entity.pdbx_description
1 polymer ?
#
loop_
_entity_poly.entity_id
_entity_poly.type
_entity_poly.pdbx_seq_one_letter_code
_entity_poly.pdbx_strand_id
1 'polypeptide(L)'
;MKAPLVLFVLFGPLTFGAAPARPAQESATVDLPVVISRQQIEADWLRQAELQRLPELQRLPKRSGKIGPQEDAAGGCDGIKDGKDVGYYGFHTNREMNPWWQVDLGTEMPLARVVIYNGNTPEDAKRALRLTVLLSSDAIQWIEVYRHNGQMFRGPKQPLTVELPPSKARYVR
;
A
#
# COMPACT_ATOMS: atom_id res chain seq x y z
N MET A 1 56.58 -10.43 -15.66
CA MET A 1 57.47 -9.44 -15.02
C MET A 1 57.32 -8.12 -15.75
N LYS A 2 56.80 -7.08 -15.09
CA LYS A 2 56.75 -5.71 -15.63
C LYS A 2 57.30 -4.79 -14.55
N ALA A 3 58.42 -4.15 -14.85
CA ALA A 3 59.03 -3.07 -14.10
C ALA A 3 58.80 -1.75 -14.88
N PRO A 4 58.94 -0.58 -14.24
CA PRO A 4 57.97 0.50 -14.31
C PRO A 4 58.35 1.60 -15.32
N LEU A 5 57.36 2.36 -15.77
CA LEU A 5 57.60 3.63 -16.46
C LEU A 5 57.49 4.77 -15.44
N VAL A 6 58.63 5.42 -15.24
CA VAL A 6 58.82 6.65 -14.47
C VAL A 6 58.34 7.83 -15.32
N LEU A 7 57.48 8.69 -14.77
CA LEU A 7 57.20 10.00 -15.36
C LEU A 7 57.57 11.09 -14.35
N PHE A 8 58.48 11.96 -14.79
CA PHE A 8 59.01 13.09 -14.05
C PHE A 8 57.93 14.18 -13.86
N VAL A 9 57.83 14.65 -12.61
CA VAL A 9 57.01 15.77 -12.18
C VAL A 9 57.74 17.07 -12.51
N LEU A 10 57.10 17.95 -13.29
CA LEU A 10 57.48 19.36 -13.37
C LEU A 10 56.61 20.16 -12.41
N PHE A 11 57.24 20.68 -11.35
CA PHE A 11 56.65 21.62 -10.40
C PHE A 11 56.64 23.02 -11.02
N GLY A 12 55.44 23.56 -11.28
CA GLY A 12 55.21 24.99 -11.47
C GLY A 12 54.60 25.60 -10.19
N PRO A 13 54.98 26.83 -9.79
CA PRO A 13 54.56 27.40 -8.53
C PRO A 13 53.05 27.67 -8.46
N LEU A 14 52.46 27.21 -7.35
CA LEU A 14 51.10 27.47 -6.90
C LEU A 14 50.90 28.97 -6.62
N THR A 15 50.17 29.67 -7.47
CA THR A 15 49.45 30.87 -7.05
C THR A 15 48.07 30.44 -6.55
N PHE A 16 47.88 30.48 -5.23
CA PHE A 16 46.58 30.35 -4.58
C PHE A 16 45.72 31.57 -4.94
N GLY A 17 45.00 31.50 -6.05
CA GLY A 17 43.82 32.31 -6.27
C GLY A 17 42.67 31.70 -5.48
N ALA A 18 42.24 32.35 -4.40
CA ALA A 18 41.06 31.95 -3.65
C ALA A 18 39.82 32.01 -4.56
N ALA A 19 39.43 30.86 -5.10
CA ALA A 19 38.12 30.71 -5.72
C ALA A 19 37.05 30.83 -4.62
N PRO A 20 35.95 31.58 -4.83
CA PRO A 20 34.86 31.61 -3.87
C PRO A 20 34.30 30.18 -3.72
N ALA A 21 34.15 29.76 -2.47
CA ALA A 21 33.58 28.46 -2.13
C ALA A 21 32.20 28.31 -2.80
N ARG A 22 32.07 27.29 -3.66
CA ARG A 22 30.78 26.85 -4.20
C ARG A 22 29.94 26.33 -3.02
N PRO A 23 28.76 26.90 -2.73
CA PRO A 23 27.92 26.34 -1.67
C PRO A 23 27.49 24.93 -2.07
N ALA A 24 27.53 24.02 -1.10
CA ALA A 24 26.99 22.68 -1.21
C ALA A 24 25.52 22.77 -1.65
N GLN A 25 25.17 22.10 -2.75
CA GLN A 25 23.76 21.91 -3.09
C GLN A 25 23.18 20.86 -2.14
N GLU A 26 22.68 21.35 -1.01
CA GLU A 26 21.75 20.64 -0.16
C GLU A 26 20.46 20.45 -0.97
N SER A 27 20.14 19.21 -1.32
CA SER A 27 18.90 18.85 -2.00
C SER A 27 17.74 19.06 -1.03
N ALA A 28 17.25 20.30 -0.96
CA ALA A 28 16.04 20.63 -0.24
C ALA A 28 14.86 19.93 -0.91
N THR A 29 14.36 18.87 -0.27
CA THR A 29 13.00 18.38 -0.48
C THR A 29 12.07 19.52 -0.09
N VAL A 30 11.53 20.22 -1.08
CA VAL A 30 10.52 21.24 -0.83
C VAL A 30 9.21 20.53 -0.54
N ASP A 31 8.99 20.16 0.72
CA ASP A 31 7.66 19.88 1.25
C ASP A 31 6.89 21.21 1.27
N LEU A 32 6.27 21.56 0.14
CA LEU A 32 5.28 22.63 0.13
C LEU A 32 4.06 22.11 0.90
N PRO A 33 3.66 22.74 2.01
CA PRO A 33 2.37 22.43 2.60
C PRO A 33 1.31 22.71 1.52
N VAL A 34 0.36 21.79 1.33
CA VAL A 34 -0.82 22.05 0.49
C VAL A 34 -1.62 23.15 1.19
N VAL A 35 -1.28 24.40 0.92
CA VAL A 35 -2.01 25.57 1.44
C VAL A 35 -3.24 25.73 0.56
N ILE A 36 -4.33 25.06 0.94
CA ILE A 36 -5.63 25.27 0.31
C ILE A 36 -6.11 26.66 0.72
N SER A 37 -6.14 27.59 -0.22
CA SER A 37 -6.60 28.94 0.04
C SER A 37 -8.09 28.97 0.38
N ARG A 38 -8.51 29.97 1.16
CA ARG A 38 -9.93 30.20 1.49
C ARG A 38 -10.81 30.24 0.24
N GLN A 39 -10.33 30.85 -0.85
CA GLN A 39 -11.05 30.91 -2.12
C GLN A 39 -11.20 29.53 -2.77
N GLN A 40 -10.20 28.65 -2.67
CA GLN A 40 -10.31 27.29 -3.16
C GLN A 40 -11.28 26.46 -2.32
N ILE A 41 -11.30 26.66 -1.00
CA ILE A 41 -12.29 26.05 -0.11
C ILE A 41 -13.69 26.54 -0.51
N GLU A 42 -13.91 27.86 -0.61
CA GLU A 42 -15.20 28.44 -0.98
C GLU A 42 -15.64 28.00 -2.39
N ALA A 43 -14.72 27.89 -3.35
CA ALA A 43 -15.01 27.38 -4.69
C ALA A 43 -15.37 25.88 -4.68
N ASP A 44 -14.73 25.07 -3.84
CA ASP A 44 -15.08 23.66 -3.68
C ASP A 44 -16.45 23.51 -2.98
N TRP A 45 -16.72 24.32 -1.96
CA TRP A 45 -18.02 24.40 -1.29
C TRP A 45 -19.14 24.81 -2.25
N LEU A 46 -18.92 25.81 -3.10
CA LEU A 46 -19.88 26.24 -4.11
C LEU A 46 -20.10 25.16 -5.17
N ARG A 47 -19.04 24.48 -5.61
CA ARG A 47 -19.13 23.34 -6.52
C ARG A 47 -19.96 22.22 -5.90
N GLN A 48 -19.73 21.86 -4.64
CA GLN A 48 -20.51 20.83 -3.95
C GLN A 48 -21.96 21.25 -3.74
N ALA A 49 -22.23 22.50 -3.37
CA ALA A 49 -23.58 23.02 -3.22
C ALA A 49 -24.35 22.99 -4.54
N GLU A 50 -23.69 23.28 -5.66
CA GLU A 50 -24.26 23.15 -7.01
C GLU A 50 -24.57 21.69 -7.34
N LEU A 51 -23.62 20.77 -7.10
CA LEU A 51 -23.84 19.34 -7.31
C LEU A 51 -25.01 18.79 -6.46
N GLN A 52 -25.19 19.30 -5.25
CA GLN A 52 -26.33 18.93 -4.39
C GLN A 52 -27.66 19.49 -4.90
N ARG A 53 -27.65 20.66 -5.54
CA ARG A 53 -28.85 21.34 -6.05
C ARG A 53 -29.30 20.84 -7.41
N LEU A 54 -28.41 20.23 -8.20
CA LEU A 54 -28.75 19.61 -9.47
C LEU A 54 -29.68 18.41 -9.25
N PRO A 55 -30.98 18.48 -9.63
CA PRO A 55 -31.91 17.37 -9.49
C PRO A 55 -31.48 16.18 -10.36
N GLU A 56 -30.71 16.44 -11.41
CA GLU A 56 -30.18 15.46 -12.34
C GLU A 56 -29.11 14.57 -11.70
N LEU A 57 -28.32 15.07 -10.74
CA LEU A 57 -27.37 14.27 -9.94
C LEU A 57 -28.04 13.47 -8.83
N GLN A 58 -29.17 13.95 -8.31
CA GLN A 58 -30.03 13.15 -7.42
C GLN A 58 -30.83 12.08 -8.18
N ARG A 59 -31.05 12.30 -9.49
CA ARG A 59 -31.67 11.37 -10.44
C ARG A 59 -30.69 10.46 -11.16
N LEU A 60 -29.38 10.77 -11.12
CA LEU A 60 -28.37 9.79 -11.43
C LEU A 60 -28.64 8.61 -10.50
N PRO A 61 -28.69 7.37 -11.02
CA PRO A 61 -28.80 6.23 -10.14
C PRO A 61 -27.63 6.33 -9.15
N LYS A 62 -27.96 6.53 -7.86
CA LYS A 62 -27.05 6.26 -6.74
C LYS A 62 -26.32 4.98 -7.15
N ARG A 63 -24.99 4.99 -7.35
CA ARG A 63 -24.25 3.85 -7.93
C ARG A 63 -24.76 2.57 -7.27
N SER A 64 -25.70 1.95 -7.96
CA SER A 64 -26.51 0.82 -7.54
C SER A 64 -26.10 -0.38 -8.39
N GLY A 65 -24.95 -0.26 -9.05
CA GLY A 65 -24.23 -1.41 -9.51
C GLY A 65 -23.89 -2.24 -8.27
N LYS A 66 -24.26 -3.51 -8.29
CA LYS A 66 -23.60 -4.50 -7.43
C LYS A 66 -22.09 -4.28 -7.62
N ILE A 67 -21.39 -3.94 -6.55
CA ILE A 67 -19.93 -3.84 -6.58
C ILE A 67 -19.43 -5.20 -7.07
N GLY A 68 -18.61 -5.22 -8.11
CA GLY A 68 -18.03 -6.44 -8.64
C GLY A 68 -17.10 -7.08 -7.60
N PRO A 69 -16.90 -8.41 -7.62
CA PRO A 69 -16.01 -9.07 -6.68
C PRO A 69 -14.60 -8.45 -6.62
N GLN A 70 -14.06 -8.04 -7.77
CA GLN A 70 -12.75 -7.40 -7.87
C GLN A 70 -12.72 -5.99 -7.27
N GLU A 71 -13.81 -5.24 -7.42
CA GLU A 71 -13.95 -3.89 -6.88
C GLU A 71 -14.10 -3.91 -5.35
N ASP A 72 -14.84 -4.89 -4.82
CA ASP A 72 -14.99 -5.11 -3.38
C ASP A 72 -13.69 -5.65 -2.76
N ALA A 73 -13.03 -6.61 -3.43
CA ALA A 73 -11.75 -7.16 -3.00
C ALA A 73 -10.65 -6.09 -2.86
N ALA A 74 -10.72 -5.00 -3.60
CA ALA A 74 -9.74 -3.91 -3.52
C ALA A 74 -9.67 -3.27 -2.12
N GLY A 75 -10.76 -3.27 -1.34
CA GLY A 75 -10.75 -2.76 0.03
C GLY A 75 -9.95 -3.63 1.01
N GLY A 76 -9.47 -4.81 0.60
CA GLY A 76 -8.43 -5.54 1.32
C GLY A 76 -7.02 -4.91 1.24
N CYS A 77 -6.81 -3.94 0.33
CA CYS A 77 -5.50 -3.30 0.07
C CYS A 77 -5.56 -1.78 -0.10
N ASP A 78 -6.63 -1.11 0.34
CA ASP A 78 -6.80 0.34 0.17
C ASP A 78 -6.09 1.20 1.25
N GLY A 79 -5.51 0.55 2.26
CA GLY A 79 -4.80 1.19 3.36
C GLY A 79 -5.67 1.56 4.57
N ILE A 80 -7.00 1.39 4.46
CA ILE A 80 -7.94 1.64 5.55
C ILE A 80 -8.03 0.40 6.44
N LYS A 81 -7.65 0.55 7.70
CA LYS A 81 -7.64 -0.54 8.70
C LYS A 81 -8.72 -0.37 9.76
N ASP A 82 -9.53 0.66 9.60
CA ASP A 82 -10.59 1.01 10.51
C ASP A 82 -11.74 0.03 10.28
N GLY A 83 -12.01 -0.83 11.26
CA GLY A 83 -13.05 -1.84 11.12
C GLY A 83 -14.46 -1.25 11.20
N LYS A 84 -15.44 -2.15 11.32
CA LYS A 84 -16.89 -1.87 11.34
C LYS A 84 -17.34 -0.71 12.24
N ASP A 85 -16.60 -0.38 13.30
CA ASP A 85 -16.95 0.67 14.25
C ASP A 85 -17.02 2.08 13.61
N VAL A 86 -16.35 2.29 12.47
CA VAL A 86 -16.47 3.53 11.66
C VAL A 86 -17.37 3.38 10.43
N GLY A 87 -18.12 2.28 10.34
CA GLY A 87 -18.99 1.99 9.19
C GLY A 87 -18.26 1.51 7.93
N TYR A 88 -16.95 1.22 8.04
CA TYR A 88 -16.13 0.72 6.94
C TYR A 88 -15.99 -0.81 7.01
N TYR A 89 -16.01 -1.44 5.83
CA TYR A 89 -15.78 -2.86 5.63
C TYR A 89 -14.79 -3.00 4.48
N GLY A 90 -13.68 -3.71 4.69
CA GLY A 90 -12.65 -3.87 3.66
C GLY A 90 -13.19 -4.61 2.44
N PHE A 91 -13.55 -5.88 2.59
CA PHE A 91 -14.15 -6.68 1.52
C PHE A 91 -15.02 -7.79 2.11
N HIS A 92 -15.84 -8.42 1.27
CA HIS A 92 -16.65 -9.58 1.58
C HIS A 92 -16.61 -10.60 0.44
N THR A 93 -16.59 -11.88 0.81
CA THR A 93 -16.87 -12.96 -0.12
C THR A 93 -18.34 -13.36 -0.04
N ASN A 94 -18.80 -14.10 -1.06
CA ASN A 94 -20.06 -14.82 -0.94
C ASN A 94 -19.94 -15.94 0.11
N ARG A 95 -21.09 -16.51 0.47
CA ARG A 95 -21.13 -17.73 1.29
C ARG A 95 -20.82 -18.94 0.43
N GLU A 96 -19.54 -19.23 0.31
CA GLU A 96 -19.03 -20.34 -0.49
C GLU A 96 -18.07 -21.22 0.33
N MET A 97 -17.78 -22.40 -0.21
CA MET A 97 -16.83 -23.32 0.42
C MET A 97 -15.41 -22.85 0.09
N ASN A 98 -14.57 -22.73 1.13
CA ASN A 98 -13.18 -22.26 1.01
C ASN A 98 -13.05 -20.94 0.23
N PRO A 99 -13.71 -19.85 0.71
CA PRO A 99 -13.58 -18.55 0.07
C PRO A 99 -12.13 -18.09 0.09
N TRP A 100 -11.73 -17.37 -0.95
CA TRP A 100 -10.37 -16.87 -1.08
C TRP A 100 -10.38 -15.40 -1.51
N TRP A 101 -9.28 -14.73 -1.20
CA TRP A 101 -8.98 -13.39 -1.66
C TRP A 101 -7.52 -13.40 -2.12
N GLN A 102 -7.17 -12.60 -3.12
CA GLN A 102 -5.82 -12.60 -3.69
C GLN A 102 -5.38 -11.20 -4.06
N VAL A 103 -4.09 -10.94 -3.86
CA VAL A 103 -3.40 -9.78 -4.43
C VAL A 103 -2.38 -10.23 -5.49
N ASP A 104 -2.34 -9.51 -6.60
CA ASP A 104 -1.25 -9.56 -7.58
C ASP A 104 -0.35 -8.34 -7.36
N LEU A 105 0.93 -8.60 -7.03
CA LEU A 105 1.94 -7.57 -6.80
C LEU A 105 2.51 -7.00 -8.11
N GLY A 106 2.09 -7.55 -9.27
CA GLY A 106 2.52 -7.17 -10.61
C GLY A 106 3.84 -7.82 -11.04
N THR A 107 4.79 -7.95 -10.11
CA THR A 107 6.07 -8.65 -10.32
C THR A 107 6.42 -9.54 -9.14
N GLU A 108 7.21 -10.57 -9.41
CA GLU A 108 7.77 -11.41 -8.35
C GLU A 108 8.77 -10.60 -7.50
N MET A 109 8.56 -10.58 -6.19
CA MET A 109 9.38 -9.82 -5.26
C MET A 109 9.56 -10.55 -3.92
N PRO A 110 10.66 -10.31 -3.18
CA PRO A 110 10.86 -10.89 -1.86
C PRO A 110 9.82 -10.36 -0.87
N LEU A 111 9.20 -11.26 -0.11
CA LEU A 111 8.22 -10.91 0.91
C LEU A 111 8.72 -11.30 2.29
N ALA A 112 8.71 -10.34 3.22
CA ALA A 112 9.16 -10.56 4.61
C ALA A 112 8.01 -10.99 5.53
N ARG A 113 6.85 -10.34 5.40
CA ARG A 113 5.69 -10.60 6.26
C ARG A 113 4.36 -10.29 5.58
N VAL A 114 3.29 -10.91 6.05
CA VAL A 114 1.91 -10.55 5.76
C VAL A 114 1.25 -10.07 7.05
N VAL A 115 0.56 -8.93 7.00
CA VAL A 115 -0.19 -8.40 8.13
C VAL A 115 -1.67 -8.38 7.78
N ILE A 116 -2.47 -9.17 8.50
CA ILE A 116 -3.89 -9.37 8.24
C ILE A 116 -4.71 -8.64 9.31
N TYR A 117 -5.53 -7.70 8.85
CA TYR A 117 -6.47 -6.97 9.68
C TYR A 117 -7.85 -7.61 9.55
N ASN A 118 -8.37 -8.14 10.65
CA ASN A 118 -9.65 -8.85 10.69
C ASN A 118 -10.77 -7.96 11.27
N GLY A 119 -12.02 -8.36 11.09
CA GLY A 119 -13.18 -7.62 11.58
C GLY A 119 -13.11 -7.30 13.08
N ASN A 120 -13.63 -6.13 13.47
CA ASN A 120 -13.57 -5.66 14.86
C ASN A 120 -14.53 -6.41 15.80
N THR A 121 -15.57 -7.04 15.26
CA THR A 121 -16.57 -7.77 16.06
C THR A 121 -16.19 -9.25 16.23
N PRO A 122 -16.54 -9.89 17.36
CA PRO A 122 -16.33 -11.33 17.53
C PRO A 122 -16.97 -12.19 16.45
N GLU A 123 -18.14 -11.80 15.95
CA GLU A 123 -18.90 -12.54 14.93
C GLU A 123 -18.20 -12.53 13.57
N ASP A 124 -17.64 -11.38 13.19
CA ASP A 124 -16.89 -11.25 11.94
C ASP A 124 -15.52 -11.92 12.08
N ALA A 125 -14.84 -11.71 13.22
CA ALA A 125 -13.49 -12.24 13.43
C ALA A 125 -13.41 -13.77 13.41
N LYS A 126 -14.48 -14.46 13.85
CA LYS A 126 -14.58 -15.94 13.82
C LYS A 126 -14.43 -16.53 12.42
N ARG A 127 -14.75 -15.77 11.36
CA ARG A 127 -14.74 -16.25 9.97
C ARG A 127 -13.33 -16.55 9.46
N ALA A 128 -12.31 -15.90 10.02
CA ALA A 128 -10.92 -16.00 9.57
C ALA A 128 -10.06 -16.96 10.42
N LEU A 129 -10.65 -17.67 11.39
CA LEU A 129 -9.90 -18.50 12.36
C LEU A 129 -9.21 -19.73 11.75
N ARG A 130 -9.51 -20.09 10.50
CA ARG A 130 -8.88 -21.22 9.81
C ARG A 130 -8.23 -20.81 8.50
N LEU A 131 -7.86 -19.53 8.38
CA LEU A 131 -7.17 -19.05 7.19
C LEU A 131 -5.83 -19.74 6.99
N THR A 132 -5.41 -19.79 5.73
CA THR A 132 -4.07 -20.15 5.30
C THR A 132 -3.53 -19.01 4.45
N VAL A 133 -2.21 -18.83 4.43
CA VAL A 133 -1.54 -17.94 3.49
C VAL A 133 -0.77 -18.79 2.50
N LEU A 134 -0.99 -18.52 1.22
CA LEU A 134 -0.39 -19.18 0.08
C LEU A 134 0.40 -18.16 -0.73
N LEU A 135 1.57 -18.57 -1.20
CA LEU A 135 2.40 -17.78 -2.13
C LEU A 135 2.49 -18.47 -3.48
N SER A 136 2.56 -17.67 -4.54
CA SER A 136 2.75 -18.16 -5.90
C SER A 136 3.46 -17.14 -6.78
N SER A 137 4.23 -17.62 -7.76
CA SER A 137 4.84 -16.78 -8.80
C SER A 137 4.00 -16.74 -10.09
N ASP A 138 3.10 -17.72 -10.29
CA ASP A 138 2.35 -17.93 -11.54
C ASP A 138 0.82 -17.99 -11.38
N ALA A 139 0.31 -17.93 -10.15
CA ALA A 139 -1.10 -18.12 -9.76
C ALA A 139 -1.69 -19.52 -10.07
N ILE A 140 -0.85 -20.48 -10.44
CA ILE A 140 -1.21 -21.87 -10.76
C ILE A 140 -0.69 -22.79 -9.66
N GLN A 141 0.61 -22.71 -9.35
CA GLN A 141 1.23 -23.48 -8.28
C GLN A 141 1.30 -22.65 -7.00
N TRP A 142 0.78 -23.20 -5.91
CA TRP A 142 0.67 -22.52 -4.64
C TRP A 142 1.45 -23.25 -3.56
N ILE A 143 2.21 -22.49 -2.77
CA ILE A 143 2.93 -23.00 -1.61
C ILE A 143 2.25 -22.44 -0.36
N GLU A 144 1.77 -23.33 0.51
CA GLU A 144 1.29 -22.93 1.83
C GLU A 144 2.47 -22.53 2.71
N VAL A 145 2.48 -21.26 3.10
CA VAL A 145 3.52 -20.69 3.96
C VAL A 145 3.04 -20.48 5.39
N TYR A 146 1.72 -20.49 5.60
CA TYR A 146 1.12 -20.32 6.90
C TYR A 146 -0.25 -20.98 7.00
N ARG A 147 -0.52 -21.55 8.18
CA ARG A 147 -1.84 -22.03 8.58
C ARG A 147 -2.16 -21.52 9.96
N HIS A 148 -3.31 -20.87 10.06
CA HIS A 148 -3.74 -20.32 11.33
C HIS A 148 -4.21 -21.43 12.29
N ASN A 149 -3.97 -21.22 13.59
CA ASN A 149 -4.21 -22.21 14.64
C ASN A 149 -5.60 -22.12 15.30
N GLY A 150 -6.46 -21.20 14.85
CA GLY A 150 -7.77 -20.97 15.46
C GLY A 150 -7.81 -19.87 16.52
N GLN A 151 -6.69 -19.21 16.84
CA GLN A 151 -6.65 -18.15 17.82
C GLN A 151 -7.37 -16.89 17.33
N MET A 152 -8.16 -16.24 18.19
CA MET A 152 -8.81 -15.00 17.80
C MET A 152 -7.79 -13.88 17.56
N PHE A 153 -7.93 -13.17 16.44
CA PHE A 153 -7.25 -11.91 16.14
C PHE A 153 -8.27 -10.95 15.50
N ARG A 154 -8.24 -9.67 15.86
CA ARG A 154 -9.27 -8.70 15.48
C ARG A 154 -8.80 -7.26 15.48
N GLY A 155 -9.30 -6.51 14.50
CA GLY A 155 -9.17 -5.08 14.39
C GLY A 155 -7.74 -4.55 14.28
N PRO A 156 -7.60 -3.21 14.27
CA PRO A 156 -6.32 -2.56 13.99
C PRO A 156 -5.27 -2.75 15.09
N LYS A 157 -5.71 -3.05 16.32
CA LYS A 157 -4.84 -3.20 17.51
C LYS A 157 -4.29 -4.61 17.69
N GLN A 158 -4.95 -5.62 17.15
CA GLN A 158 -4.54 -7.02 17.25
C GLN A 158 -4.59 -7.72 15.89
N PRO A 159 -3.81 -7.23 14.91
CA PRO A 159 -3.70 -7.91 13.62
C PRO A 159 -2.92 -9.21 13.76
N LEU A 160 -3.16 -10.12 12.82
CA LEU A 160 -2.31 -11.29 12.66
C LEU A 160 -1.09 -10.91 11.82
N THR A 161 0.10 -11.05 12.38
CA THR A 161 1.36 -10.90 11.63
C THR A 161 1.94 -12.27 11.35
N VAL A 162 2.13 -12.57 10.07
CA VAL A 162 2.73 -13.80 9.58
C VAL A 162 4.10 -13.45 9.05
N GLU A 163 5.14 -13.90 9.74
CA GLU A 163 6.51 -13.84 9.23
C GLU A 163 6.67 -14.91 8.15
N LEU A 164 7.16 -14.51 6.98
CA LEU A 164 7.29 -15.39 5.84
C LEU A 164 8.69 -16.02 5.77
N PRO A 165 8.81 -17.26 5.29
CA PRO A 165 10.12 -17.81 4.96
C PRO A 165 10.76 -16.97 3.83
N PRO A 166 12.10 -16.91 3.73
CA PRO A 166 12.80 -16.19 2.67
C PRO A 166 12.38 -16.72 1.29
N SER A 167 11.41 -16.05 0.67
CA SER A 167 10.76 -16.49 -0.56
C SER A 167 10.36 -15.28 -1.39
N LYS A 168 10.28 -15.49 -2.70
CA LYS A 168 9.73 -14.50 -3.62
C LYS A 168 8.37 -14.98 -4.09
N ALA A 169 7.46 -14.04 -4.32
CA ALA A 169 6.16 -14.32 -4.88
C ALA A 169 5.66 -13.11 -5.67
N ARG A 170 4.79 -13.37 -6.64
CA ARG A 170 4.00 -12.34 -7.32
C ARG A 170 2.59 -12.27 -6.73
N TYR A 171 2.05 -13.41 -6.31
CA TYR A 171 0.69 -13.54 -5.80
C TYR A 171 0.70 -14.00 -4.36
N VAL A 172 -0.20 -13.42 -3.57
CA VAL A 172 -0.49 -13.81 -2.18
C VAL A 172 -1.98 -14.10 -2.07
N ARG A 173 -2.34 -15.22 -1.47
CA ARG A 173 -3.72 -15.67 -1.27
C ARG A 173 -3.94 -16.15 0.16
#